data_AF-A0A7S3HLU4-F1
#
_entry.id   AF-A0A7S3HLU4-F1
#
_cell.length_a   1.000
_cell.length_b   1.000
_cell.length_c   1.000
_cell.angle_alpha   90.00
_cell.angle_beta   90.00
_cell.angle_gamma   90.00
#
_symmetry.space_group_name_H-M   'P 1'
#
loop_
_entity.id
_entity.type
_entity.pdbx_description
1 polymer ?
#
loop_
_entity_poly.entity_id
_entity_poly.type
_entity_poly.pdbx_seq_one_letter_code
_entity_poly.pdbx_strand_id
1 'polypeptide(L)'
;KDFFEVPARGKLERNPKATCRTTKGDFRIEILVDKMPITASNFIDLIERGFYNGLHFHRVSPSYVVEFGCKYSRDPHAPQAGGGTAAANSKFAVLDGTERIVKRIGGHIPDEFV
;
A
#
# COMPACT_ATOMS: atom_id res chain seq x y z
N LYS A 1 -1.36 -19.52 -3.98
CA LYS A 1 -1.15 -19.19 -5.41
C LYS A 1 -1.13 -17.68 -5.48
N ASP A 2 0.07 -17.14 -5.62
CA ASP A 2 0.38 -15.74 -5.31
C ASP A 2 -0.44 -14.75 -6.15
N PHE A 3 -0.90 -13.68 -5.48
CA PHE A 3 -2.15 -12.99 -5.76
C PHE A 3 -1.99 -11.60 -6.41
N PHE A 4 -0.77 -11.23 -6.82
CA PHE A 4 -0.48 -9.96 -7.50
C PHE A 4 0.56 -10.17 -8.61
N GLU A 5 0.29 -9.62 -9.79
CA GLU A 5 1.24 -9.62 -10.90
C GLU A 5 1.90 -8.24 -10.94
N VAL A 6 3.12 -8.15 -10.39
CA VAL A 6 3.96 -6.96 -10.46
C VAL A 6 5.05 -7.22 -11.49
N PRO A 7 5.21 -6.39 -12.53
CA PRO A 7 6.29 -6.57 -13.50
C PRO A 7 7.66 -6.44 -12.83
N ALA A 8 8.65 -7.18 -13.35
CA ALA A 8 10.01 -7.25 -12.82
C ALA A 8 10.68 -5.86 -12.69
N ARG A 9 11.53 -5.70 -11.65
CA ARG A 9 12.27 -4.47 -11.33
C ARG A 9 13.08 -3.97 -12.54
N GLY A 10 12.80 -2.74 -12.94
CA GLY A 10 13.44 -2.00 -14.02
C GLY A 10 12.71 -0.67 -14.22
N LYS A 11 13.29 0.27 -14.99
CA LYS A 11 12.63 1.53 -15.35
C LYS A 11 11.26 1.18 -15.94
N LEU A 12 10.19 1.49 -15.22
CA LEU A 12 8.85 1.09 -15.60
C LEU A 12 8.43 1.92 -16.81
N GLU A 13 8.43 1.32 -17.99
CA GLU A 13 7.93 1.93 -19.23
C GLU A 13 6.46 2.33 -19.12
N ARG A 14 5.71 1.71 -18.18
CA ARG A 14 4.32 2.00 -17.87
C ARG A 14 4.04 1.78 -16.38
N ASN A 15 3.08 2.54 -15.86
CA ASN A 15 2.63 2.44 -14.48
C ASN A 15 2.04 1.04 -14.17
N PRO A 16 2.46 0.38 -13.07
CA PRO A 16 1.89 -0.88 -12.62
C PRO A 16 0.40 -0.77 -12.34
N LYS A 17 -0.31 -1.88 -12.48
CA LYS A 17 -1.73 -1.97 -12.14
C LYS A 17 -1.95 -3.04 -11.09
N ALA A 18 -2.76 -2.74 -10.08
CA ALA A 18 -3.20 -3.72 -9.09
C ALA A 18 -4.70 -3.98 -9.23
N THR A 19 -5.09 -5.23 -9.04
CA THR A 19 -6.51 -5.62 -8.96
C THR A 19 -6.88 -5.82 -7.49
N CYS A 20 -7.85 -5.06 -7.02
CA CYS A 20 -8.39 -5.16 -5.67
C CYS A 20 -9.67 -6.01 -5.72
N ARG A 21 -9.62 -7.20 -5.11
CA ARG A 21 -10.79 -8.07 -4.99
C ARG A 21 -11.50 -7.79 -3.68
N THR A 22 -12.80 -7.51 -3.76
CA THR A 22 -13.60 -7.17 -2.57
C THR A 22 -14.90 -7.96 -2.54
N THR A 23 -15.57 -7.94 -1.39
CA THR A 23 -16.90 -8.55 -1.23
C THR A 23 -18.00 -7.84 -2.01
N LYS A 24 -17.73 -6.65 -2.56
CA LYS A 24 -18.68 -5.86 -3.37
C LYS A 24 -18.30 -5.81 -4.86
N GLY A 25 -17.31 -6.61 -5.27
CA GLY A 25 -16.81 -6.66 -6.63
C GLY A 25 -15.34 -6.24 -6.73
N ASP A 26 -14.80 -6.40 -7.93
CA ASP A 26 -13.39 -6.14 -8.20
C ASP A 26 -13.22 -4.77 -8.85
N PHE A 27 -12.15 -4.08 -8.48
CA PHE A 27 -11.72 -2.86 -9.16
C PHE A 27 -10.23 -2.89 -9.43
N ARG A 28 -9.78 -2.05 -10.37
CA ARG A 28 -8.38 -1.95 -10.76
C ARG A 28 -7.88 -0.54 -10.47
N ILE A 29 -6.64 -0.45 -10.00
CA ILE A 29 -5.94 0.81 -9.75
C ILE A 29 -4.66 0.85 -10.58
N GLU A 30 -4.36 2.02 -11.12
CA GLU A 30 -3.07 2.33 -11.74
C GLU A 30 -2.20 3.05 -10.71
N ILE A 31 -0.96 2.60 -10.56
CA ILE A 31 -0.03 3.07 -9.55
C ILE A 31 1.00 3.97 -10.23
N LEU A 32 0.93 5.27 -9.95
CA LEU A 32 1.72 6.32 -10.61
C LEU A 32 3.16 6.37 -10.07
N VAL A 33 3.98 5.38 -10.41
CA VAL A 33 5.38 5.27 -9.98
C VAL A 33 6.26 6.40 -10.52
N ASP A 34 5.87 6.98 -11.65
CA ASP A 34 6.57 8.10 -12.29
C ASP A 34 6.41 9.41 -11.51
N LYS A 35 5.29 9.56 -10.81
CA LYS A 35 4.98 10.76 -10.02
C LYS A 35 5.33 10.61 -8.55
N MET A 36 5.11 9.42 -7.99
CA MET A 36 5.25 9.13 -6.55
C MET A 36 6.09 7.85 -6.34
N PRO A 37 7.37 7.83 -6.72
CA PRO A 37 8.21 6.62 -6.69
C PRO A 37 8.33 5.94 -5.31
N ILE A 38 8.58 6.70 -4.24
CA ILE A 38 8.67 6.24 -2.84
C ILE A 38 7.31 5.71 -2.36
N THR A 39 6.24 6.50 -2.52
CA THR A 39 4.90 6.13 -2.03
C THR A 39 4.38 4.90 -2.78
N ALA A 40 4.51 4.89 -4.10
CA ALA A 40 4.13 3.76 -4.94
C ALA A 40 4.93 2.50 -4.60
N SER A 41 6.24 2.62 -4.39
CA SER A 41 7.09 1.48 -4.04
C SER A 41 6.72 0.88 -2.67
N ASN A 42 6.43 1.72 -1.67
CA ASN A 42 5.95 1.22 -0.38
C ASN A 42 4.60 0.51 -0.51
N PHE A 43 3.69 1.03 -1.32
CA PHE A 43 2.39 0.41 -1.56
C PHE A 43 2.54 -0.95 -2.25
N ILE A 44 3.40 -1.05 -3.26
CA ILE A 44 3.68 -2.29 -3.98
C ILE A 44 4.39 -3.32 -3.08
N ASP A 45 5.35 -2.92 -2.25
CA ASP A 45 5.97 -3.81 -1.24
C ASP A 45 4.91 -4.43 -0.30
N LEU A 46 3.97 -3.61 0.19
CA LEU A 46 2.89 -4.09 1.07
C LEU A 46 1.94 -5.05 0.33
N ILE A 47 1.68 -4.82 -0.95
CA ILE A 47 0.91 -5.71 -1.81
C ILE A 47 1.62 -7.06 -1.96
N GLU A 48 2.89 -7.07 -2.35
CA GLU A 48 3.69 -8.29 -2.58
C GLU A 48 3.81 -9.13 -1.30
N ARG A 49 3.84 -8.47 -0.14
CA ARG A 49 3.86 -9.13 1.18
C ARG A 49 2.49 -9.59 1.66
N GLY A 50 1.43 -9.38 0.88
CA GLY A 50 0.06 -9.77 1.22
C GLY A 50 -0.52 -8.99 2.40
N PHE A 51 0.00 -7.80 2.73
CA PHE A 51 -0.42 -7.03 3.90
C PHE A 51 -1.91 -6.70 3.89
N TYR A 52 -2.46 -6.39 2.71
CA TYR A 52 -3.86 -5.98 2.53
C TYR A 52 -4.85 -7.16 2.54
N ASN A 53 -4.37 -8.41 2.51
CA ASN A 53 -5.24 -9.57 2.44
C ASN A 53 -6.04 -9.72 3.75
N GLY A 54 -7.35 -9.86 3.61
CA GLY A 54 -8.28 -10.00 4.73
C GLY A 54 -8.54 -8.70 5.50
N LEU A 55 -8.06 -7.55 5.02
CA LEU A 55 -8.42 -6.26 5.61
C LEU A 55 -9.82 -5.84 5.15
N HIS A 56 -10.59 -5.26 6.07
CA HIS A 56 -11.84 -4.59 5.75
C HIS A 56 -11.65 -3.07 5.62
N PHE A 57 -12.61 -2.43 4.94
CA PHE A 57 -12.76 -0.98 4.92
C PHE A 57 -13.31 -0.52 6.28
N HIS A 58 -12.45 0.06 7.11
CA HIS A 58 -12.83 0.47 8.47
C HIS A 58 -13.49 1.86 8.49
N ARG A 59 -13.39 2.62 7.40
CA ARG A 59 -14.11 3.89 7.23
C ARG A 59 -14.71 3.97 5.83
N VAL A 60 -16.02 4.20 5.77
CA VAL A 60 -16.78 4.43 4.54
C VAL A 60 -17.59 5.70 4.75
N SER A 61 -17.21 6.78 4.08
CA SER A 61 -17.91 8.06 4.12
C SER A 61 -18.54 8.32 2.74
N PRO A 62 -19.88 8.24 2.62
CA PRO A 62 -20.57 8.50 1.37
C PRO A 62 -20.16 9.85 0.78
N SER A 63 -19.92 9.88 -0.53
CA SER A 63 -19.52 11.08 -1.28
C SER A 63 -18.18 11.71 -0.86
N TYR A 64 -17.34 11.00 -0.11
CA TYR A 64 -16.03 11.49 0.29
C TYR A 64 -14.93 10.47 0.05
N VAL A 65 -14.82 9.46 0.92
CA VAL A 65 -13.71 8.52 0.87
C VAL A 65 -14.07 7.17 1.49
N VAL A 66 -13.40 6.14 0.98
CA VAL A 66 -13.34 4.81 1.58
C VAL A 66 -11.90 4.55 1.98
N GLU A 67 -11.65 4.20 3.25
CA GLU A 67 -10.31 4.01 3.79
C GLU A 67 -10.08 2.57 4.26
N PHE A 68 -8.87 2.08 3.99
CA PHE A 68 -8.36 0.76 4.36
C PHE A 68 -6.85 0.82 4.59
N GLY A 69 -6.24 -0.32 4.94
CA GLY A 69 -4.79 -0.41 5.15
C GLY A 69 -4.36 -0.34 6.61
N CYS A 70 -5.28 -0.57 7.55
CA CYS A 70 -4.94 -0.67 8.96
C CYS A 70 -4.67 -2.14 9.35
N LYS A 71 -3.56 -2.44 10.02
CA LYS A 71 -3.26 -3.82 10.44
C LYS A 71 -4.31 -4.43 11.40
N TYR A 72 -4.97 -3.56 12.19
CA TYR A 72 -6.03 -3.95 13.13
C TYR A 72 -7.35 -4.21 12.42
N SER A 73 -7.54 -3.69 11.20
CA SER A 73 -8.76 -3.92 10.41
C SER A 73 -8.81 -5.32 9.78
N ARG A 74 -8.14 -6.31 10.37
CA ARG A 74 -8.44 -7.73 10.14
C ARG A 74 -9.63 -8.18 10.99
N ASP A 75 -9.76 -7.59 12.17
CA ASP A 75 -10.90 -7.79 13.06
C ASP A 75 -11.88 -6.62 12.89
N PRO A 76 -13.10 -6.85 12.35
CA PRO A 76 -14.16 -5.85 12.20
C PRO A 76 -14.56 -5.14 13.50
N HIS A 77 -14.25 -5.72 14.65
CA HIS A 77 -14.62 -5.17 15.96
C HIS A 77 -13.44 -4.53 16.68
N ALA A 78 -12.26 -4.46 16.07
CA ALA A 78 -11.10 -3.83 16.69
C ALA A 78 -11.30 -2.32 16.82
N PRO A 79 -11.39 -1.76 18.06
CA PRO A 79 -11.57 -0.32 18.25
C PRO A 79 -10.35 0.50 17.78
N GLN A 80 -9.21 -0.15 17.55
CA GLN A 80 -7.98 0.47 17.04
C GLN A 80 -7.93 0.56 15.51
N ALA A 81 -8.95 0.07 14.79
CA ALA A 81 -9.03 0.24 13.35
C ALA A 81 -8.98 1.72 12.98
N GLY A 82 -8.12 2.09 12.02
CA GLY A 82 -7.80 3.48 11.67
C GLY A 82 -6.57 4.07 12.39
N GLY A 83 -6.13 3.48 13.51
CA GLY A 83 -4.94 3.95 14.26
C GLY A 83 -3.65 3.19 13.99
N GLY A 84 -3.67 2.21 13.08
CA GLY A 84 -2.54 1.32 12.85
C GLY A 84 -1.43 1.96 12.00
N THR A 85 -0.31 2.32 12.62
CA THR A 85 0.90 2.73 11.90
C THR A 85 1.79 1.54 11.52
N ALA A 86 2.63 1.72 10.50
CA ALA A 86 3.67 0.76 10.17
C ALA A 86 4.70 0.67 11.31
N ALA A 87 5.38 -0.48 11.44
CA ALA A 87 6.46 -0.61 12.40
C ALA A 87 7.58 0.40 12.10
N ALA A 88 8.01 1.15 13.12
CA ALA A 88 9.17 2.02 13.03
C ALA A 88 10.41 1.23 12.57
N ASN A 89 11.29 1.87 11.81
CA ASN A 89 12.52 1.28 11.28
C ASN A 89 12.33 0.10 10.32
N SER A 90 11.08 -0.24 9.95
CA SER A 90 10.84 -1.18 8.85
C SER A 90 11.32 -0.58 7.52
N LYS A 91 11.66 -1.46 6.58
CA LYS A 91 12.31 -1.07 5.32
C LYS A 91 11.52 -1.59 4.13
N PHE A 92 11.60 -0.85 3.03
CA PHE A 92 11.15 -1.29 1.70
C PHE A 92 12.16 -0.78 0.66
N ALA A 93 12.19 -1.43 -0.51
CA ALA A 93 13.03 -1.00 -1.62
C ALA A 93 12.23 -0.11 -2.57
N VAL A 94 12.86 0.95 -3.08
CA VAL A 94 12.30 1.72 -4.20
C VAL A 94 12.41 0.86 -5.46
N LEU A 95 11.36 0.86 -6.28
CA LEU A 95 11.21 -0.06 -7.42
C LEU A 95 12.25 0.13 -8.53
N ASP A 96 12.77 1.35 -8.68
CA ASP A 96 13.87 1.65 -9.59
C ASP A 96 15.23 1.08 -9.11
N GLY A 97 15.25 0.46 -7.93
CA GLY A 97 16.45 -0.14 -7.33
C GLY A 97 17.44 0.88 -6.79
N THR A 98 17.10 2.17 -6.80
CA THR A 98 18.02 3.26 -6.42
C THR A 98 18.30 3.27 -4.92
N GLU A 99 17.33 2.90 -4.09
CA GLU A 99 17.43 3.06 -2.65
C GLU A 99 16.61 2.04 -1.84
N ARG A 100 17.02 1.81 -0.59
CA ARG A 100 16.17 1.23 0.46
C ARG A 100 15.78 2.31 1.46
N ILE A 101 14.49 2.56 1.57
CA ILE A 101 13.94 3.54 2.51
C ILE A 101 13.70 2.88 3.86
N VAL A 102 14.13 3.56 4.92
CA VAL A 102 13.84 3.19 6.31
C VAL A 102 12.72 4.09 6.81
N LYS A 103 11.61 3.50 7.26
CA LYS A 103 10.49 4.25 7.82
C LYS A 103 10.92 4.93 9.12
N ARG A 104 10.57 6.21 9.27
CA ARG A 104 10.87 7.03 10.44
C ARG A 104 10.21 6.45 11.70
N ILE A 105 10.59 6.99 12.86
CA ILE A 105 9.90 6.74 14.13
C ILE A 105 8.41 7.08 13.92
N GLY A 106 7.52 6.14 14.22
CA GLY A 106 6.08 6.24 13.91
C GLY A 106 5.64 5.59 12.59
N GLY A 107 6.57 5.07 11.78
CA GLY A 107 6.24 4.30 10.56
C GLY A 107 6.02 5.15 9.31
N HIS A 108 6.36 6.44 9.36
CA HIS A 108 6.20 7.36 8.22
C HIS A 108 7.29 7.15 7.16
N ILE A 109 6.91 7.27 5.89
CA ILE A 109 7.83 7.37 4.75
C ILE A 109 8.25 8.84 4.55
N PRO A 110 9.43 9.13 3.98
CA PRO A 110 9.79 10.49 3.61
C PRO A 110 8.81 11.05 2.57
N ASP A 111 8.61 12.37 2.61
CA ASP A 111 7.84 13.09 1.61
C ASP A 111 8.66 13.21 0.32
N GLU A 112 7.99 13.14 -0.83
CA GLU A 112 8.61 13.12 -2.16
C GLU A 112 8.82 14.52 -2.74
N PHE A 113 8.25 15.54 -2.12
CA PHE A 113 8.26 16.93 -2.59
C PHE A 113 9.05 17.90 -1.71
N VAL A 114 9.77 17.38 -0.72
CA VAL A 114 10.53 18.17 0.27
C VAL A 114 12.01 18.20 -0.06
#